data_AF-A0A2V9HBJ9-F1
#
_entry.id   AF-A0A2V9HBJ9-F1
#
_cell.length_a   1.000
_cell.length_b   1.000
_cell.length_c   1.000
_cell.angle_alpha   90.00
_cell.angle_beta   90.00
_cell.angle_gamma   90.00
#
_symmetry.space_group_name_H-M   'P 1'
#
loop_
_entity.id
_entity.type
_entity.pdbx_description
1 polymer ?
#
loop_
_entity_poly.entity_id
_entity_poly.type
_entity_poly.pdbx_seq_one_letter_code
_entity_poly.pdbx_strand_id
1 'polypeptide(L)'
;MKKITVANYKQDAYYAPIVRAVENLLREKGFVAPVELFIRMDLLSPEAAEDWRRGRISYLERVIRCNLSKASRILSILRMHAHDSDLKPSLTVYKRWTKGSRPLLRFSKTGDHNVEEAYARHFVSPRKKGCPFEEGAIEVGNSAAILPAQGSSVRREAKAQGHESRGKLRLPMRRWRKKRRSVAASMRV
;
A
#
# COMPACT_ATOMS: atom_id res chain seq x y z
N MET A 1 12.34 2.99 31.36
CA MET A 1 12.30 1.87 30.37
C MET A 1 13.72 1.41 30.09
N LYS A 2 13.99 0.09 30.05
CA LYS A 2 15.34 -0.44 29.76
C LYS A 2 15.76 -0.11 28.33
N LYS A 3 17.01 0.29 28.12
CA LYS A 3 17.59 0.52 26.77
C LYS A 3 17.63 -0.80 26.00
N ILE A 4 17.18 -0.77 24.75
CA ILE A 4 17.24 -1.94 23.87
C ILE A 4 18.60 -1.96 23.20
N THR A 5 19.22 -3.12 23.20
CA THR A 5 20.49 -3.39 22.55
C THR A 5 20.36 -4.69 21.76
N VAL A 6 21.31 -4.94 20.85
CA VAL A 6 21.37 -6.18 20.06
C VAL A 6 21.41 -7.42 20.97
N ALA A 7 21.95 -7.32 22.18
CA ALA A 7 22.03 -8.43 23.13
C ALA A 7 20.69 -8.75 23.82
N ASN A 8 19.77 -7.78 23.95
CA ASN A 8 18.60 -7.93 24.83
C ASN A 8 17.24 -7.78 24.14
N TYR A 9 17.21 -7.41 22.85
CA TYR A 9 15.95 -7.07 22.17
C TYR A 9 14.95 -8.23 22.10
N LYS A 10 15.42 -9.49 22.09
CA LYS A 10 14.58 -10.70 22.08
C LYS A 10 13.86 -10.94 23.41
N GLN A 11 14.38 -10.40 24.51
CA GLN A 11 13.81 -10.54 25.86
C GLN A 11 12.73 -9.48 26.14
N ASP A 12 12.52 -8.56 25.19
CA ASP A 12 11.54 -7.50 25.36
C ASP A 12 10.11 -8.02 25.29
N ALA A 13 9.22 -7.48 26.14
CA ALA A 13 7.81 -7.86 26.14
C ALA A 13 7.11 -7.61 24.79
N TYR A 14 7.59 -6.65 23.99
CA TYR A 14 7.06 -6.37 22.66
C TYR A 14 7.64 -7.27 21.56
N TYR A 15 8.68 -8.07 21.82
CA TYR A 15 9.34 -8.88 20.80
C TYR A 15 8.39 -9.93 20.20
N ALA A 16 7.80 -10.78 21.03
CA ALA A 16 6.90 -11.84 20.58
C ALA A 16 5.71 -11.34 19.72
N PRO A 17 4.95 -10.29 20.10
CA PRO A 17 3.88 -9.79 19.25
C PRO A 17 4.38 -9.13 17.96
N ILE A 18 5.57 -8.51 17.96
CA ILE A 18 6.17 -7.94 16.75
C ILE A 18 6.54 -9.06 15.77
N VAL A 19 7.25 -10.10 16.20
CA VAL A 19 7.64 -11.22 15.33
C VAL A 19 6.41 -11.89 14.71
N ARG A 20 5.38 -12.16 15.53
CA ARG A 20 4.13 -12.73 15.02
C ARG A 20 3.48 -11.84 13.96
N ALA A 21 3.47 -10.52 14.14
CA ALA A 21 2.93 -9.60 13.15
C ALA A 21 3.80 -9.54 11.87
N VAL A 22 5.13 -9.57 12.01
CA VAL A 22 6.09 -9.61 10.91
C VAL A 22 5.90 -10.87 10.06
N GLU A 23 5.84 -12.05 10.66
CA GLU A 23 5.65 -13.32 9.94
C GLU A 23 4.34 -13.34 9.15
N ASN A 24 3.25 -12.84 9.76
CA ASN A 24 1.96 -12.72 9.07
C ASN A 24 2.05 -11.77 7.87
N LEU A 25 2.66 -10.59 8.04
CA LEU A 25 2.83 -9.62 6.95
C LEU A 25 3.72 -10.16 5.82
N LEU A 26 4.79 -10.88 6.14
CA LEU A 26 5.63 -11.52 5.14
C LEU A 26 4.88 -12.63 4.38
N ARG A 27 4.03 -13.39 5.06
CA ARG A 27 3.19 -14.42 4.41
C ARG A 27 2.15 -13.81 3.48
N GLU A 28 1.46 -12.78 3.95
CA GLU A 28 0.35 -12.12 3.24
C GLU A 28 0.85 -11.23 2.10
N LYS A 29 1.85 -10.37 2.33
CA LYS A 29 2.29 -9.30 1.41
C LYS A 29 3.70 -9.52 0.83
N GLY A 30 4.54 -10.33 1.46
CA GLY A 30 5.94 -10.54 1.05
C GLY A 30 6.92 -9.46 1.54
N PHE A 31 6.42 -8.42 2.19
CA PHE A 31 7.21 -7.34 2.79
C PHE A 31 6.55 -6.84 4.08
N VAL A 32 7.33 -6.13 4.89
CA VAL A 32 6.89 -5.49 6.13
C VAL A 32 7.19 -4.00 6.04
N ALA A 33 6.14 -3.19 6.12
CA ALA A 33 6.25 -1.75 6.28
C ALA A 33 5.87 -1.35 7.71
N PRO A 34 6.52 -0.35 8.33
CA PRO A 34 6.17 0.10 9.67
C PRO A 34 4.70 0.47 9.84
N VAL A 35 4.09 1.16 8.86
CA VAL A 35 2.66 1.51 8.88
C VAL A 35 1.78 0.26 8.99
N GLU A 36 2.08 -0.76 8.19
CA GLU A 36 1.34 -2.03 8.19
C GLU A 36 1.55 -2.81 9.48
N LEU A 37 2.75 -2.75 10.07
CA LEU A 37 3.03 -3.34 11.36
C LEU A 37 2.18 -2.68 12.47
N PHE A 38 2.09 -1.35 12.49
CA PHE A 38 1.24 -0.65 13.45
C PHE A 38 -0.23 -0.99 13.28
N ILE A 39 -0.72 -1.16 12.04
CA ILE A 39 -2.09 -1.62 11.78
C ILE A 39 -2.29 -3.04 12.31
N ARG A 40 -1.36 -3.96 12.00
CA ARG A 40 -1.47 -5.37 12.40
C ARG A 40 -1.43 -5.57 13.92
N MET A 41 -0.74 -4.67 14.62
CA MET A 41 -0.67 -4.63 16.08
C MET A 41 -1.81 -3.84 16.74
N ASP A 42 -2.80 -3.39 15.96
CA ASP A 42 -3.91 -2.55 16.43
C ASP A 42 -3.44 -1.22 17.08
N LEU A 43 -2.30 -0.69 16.66
CA LEU A 43 -1.77 0.60 17.14
C LEU A 43 -2.15 1.77 16.22
N LEU A 44 -2.63 1.47 15.02
CA LEU A 44 -3.07 2.43 14.02
C LEU A 44 -4.32 1.88 13.31
N SER A 45 -5.38 2.67 13.20
CA SER A 45 -6.53 2.27 12.41
C SER A 45 -6.19 2.32 10.90
N PRO A 46 -6.62 1.34 10.10
CA PRO A 46 -6.43 1.39 8.65
C PRO A 46 -7.05 2.65 8.04
N GLU A 47 -8.20 3.10 8.55
CA GLU A 47 -8.87 4.34 8.08
C GLU A 47 -8.00 5.57 8.34
N ALA A 48 -7.39 5.66 9.53
CA ALA A 48 -6.49 6.76 9.87
C ALA A 48 -5.21 6.75 9.03
N ALA A 49 -4.70 5.55 8.69
CA ALA A 49 -3.57 5.41 7.78
C ALA A 49 -3.93 5.93 6.37
N GLU A 50 -5.13 5.62 5.88
CA GLU A 50 -5.64 6.12 4.59
C GLU A 50 -5.86 7.63 4.59
N ASP A 51 -6.42 8.19 5.66
CA ASP A 51 -6.58 9.63 5.82
C ASP A 51 -5.25 10.37 5.83
N TRP A 52 -4.22 9.77 6.43
CA TRP A 52 -2.85 10.28 6.38
C TRP A 52 -2.26 10.16 4.97
N ARG A 53 -2.44 9.03 4.26
CA ARG A 53 -2.01 8.87 2.86
C ARG A 53 -2.65 9.88 1.91
N ARG A 54 -3.93 10.21 2.14
CA ARG A 54 -4.69 11.26 1.43
C ARG A 54 -4.28 12.68 1.85
N GLY A 55 -3.54 12.82 2.94
CA GLY A 55 -3.05 14.09 3.44
C GLY A 55 -4.05 14.90 4.26
N ARG A 56 -5.13 14.28 4.73
CA ARG A 56 -6.08 14.89 5.69
C ARG A 56 -5.43 15.06 7.06
N ILE A 57 -4.47 14.20 7.38
CA ILE A 57 -3.63 14.26 8.57
C ILE A 57 -2.24 14.74 8.16
N SER A 58 -1.68 15.69 8.90
CA SER A 58 -0.39 16.30 8.60
C SER A 58 0.81 15.38 8.87
N TYR A 59 0.75 14.58 9.94
CA TYR A 59 1.81 13.63 10.30
C TYR A 59 1.23 12.37 10.98
N LEU A 60 1.81 11.21 10.72
CA LEU A 60 1.29 9.90 11.14
C LEU A 60 1.23 9.75 12.67
N GLU A 61 2.24 10.23 13.38
CA GLU A 61 2.33 10.15 14.84
C GLU A 61 1.13 10.79 15.57
N ARG A 62 0.36 11.66 14.91
CA ARG A 62 -0.86 12.24 15.47
C ARG A 62 -1.97 11.23 15.70
N VAL A 63 -2.00 10.16 14.91
CA VAL A 63 -3.11 9.18 14.89
C VAL A 63 -2.69 7.79 15.38
N ILE A 64 -1.42 7.63 15.75
CA ILE A 64 -0.95 6.41 16.40
C ILE A 64 -1.51 6.37 17.83
N ARG A 65 -2.15 5.25 18.20
CA ARG A 65 -2.79 5.04 19.51
C ARG A 65 -1.80 4.69 20.63
N CYS A 66 -0.50 4.86 20.40
CA CYS A 66 0.55 4.58 21.39
C CYS A 66 1.50 5.75 21.56
N ASN A 67 2.22 5.77 22.68
CA ASN A 67 3.22 6.81 22.93
C ASN A 67 4.41 6.69 21.96
N LEU A 68 5.06 7.82 21.68
CA LEU A 68 6.19 7.89 20.75
C LEU A 68 7.34 6.98 21.17
N SER A 69 7.62 6.89 22.47
CA SER A 69 8.65 6.00 23.02
C SER A 69 8.41 4.53 22.68
N LYS A 70 7.15 4.08 22.69
CA LYS A 70 6.73 2.73 22.31
C LYS A 70 6.82 2.53 20.81
N ALA A 71 6.41 3.52 20.00
CA ALA A 71 6.58 3.46 18.56
C ALA A 71 8.07 3.32 18.17
N SER A 72 8.95 4.16 18.73
CA SER A 72 10.41 4.07 18.49
C SER A 72 10.99 2.74 18.96
N ARG A 73 10.51 2.19 20.09
CA ARG A 73 10.89 0.86 20.58
C ARG A 73 10.49 -0.25 19.62
N ILE A 74 9.27 -0.23 19.09
CA ILE A 74 8.79 -1.17 18.08
C ILE A 74 9.65 -1.10 16.82
N LEU A 75 9.91 0.10 16.28
CA LEU A 75 10.75 0.30 15.09
C LEU A 75 12.18 -0.22 15.30
N SER A 76 12.73 -0.02 16.50
CA SER A 76 14.07 -0.52 16.85
C SER A 76 14.10 -2.05 16.87
N ILE A 77 13.13 -2.69 17.55
CA ILE A 77 13.00 -4.15 17.59
C ILE A 77 12.80 -4.72 16.19
N LEU A 78 11.93 -4.11 15.38
CA LEU A 78 11.70 -4.50 13.98
C LEU A 78 13.02 -4.50 13.20
N ARG A 79 13.82 -3.43 13.33
CA ARG A 79 15.11 -3.31 12.62
C ARG A 79 16.09 -4.42 13.02
N MET A 80 16.22 -4.70 14.32
CA MET A 80 17.09 -5.77 14.83
C MET A 80 16.61 -7.14 14.38
N HIS A 81 15.32 -7.41 14.47
CA HIS A 81 14.74 -8.68 14.03
C HIS A 81 14.89 -8.88 12.51
N ALA A 82 14.69 -7.82 11.72
CA ALA A 82 14.86 -7.86 10.27
C ALA A 82 16.31 -8.17 9.87
N HIS A 83 17.28 -7.61 10.59
CA HIS A 83 18.70 -7.91 10.41
C HIS A 83 19.00 -9.38 10.73
N ASP A 84 18.53 -9.90 11.87
CA ASP A 84 18.72 -11.31 12.25
C ASP A 84 18.01 -12.30 11.31
N SER A 85 16.93 -11.84 10.64
CA SER A 85 16.14 -12.67 9.71
C SER A 85 16.54 -12.48 8.23
N ASP A 86 17.66 -11.79 7.98
CA ASP A 86 18.20 -11.54 6.64
C ASP A 86 17.19 -10.85 5.68
N LEU A 87 16.35 -9.95 6.22
CA LEU A 87 15.41 -9.19 5.41
C LEU A 87 16.11 -8.00 4.75
N LYS A 88 15.89 -7.80 3.45
CA LYS A 88 16.49 -6.69 2.70
C LYS A 88 15.78 -5.38 3.06
N PRO A 89 16.48 -4.37 3.60
CA PRO A 89 15.91 -3.05 3.81
C PRO A 89 15.70 -2.34 2.46
N SER A 90 14.55 -1.67 2.32
CA SER A 90 14.22 -0.84 1.17
C SER A 90 13.55 0.44 1.66
N LEU A 91 14.09 1.60 1.29
CA LEU A 91 13.51 2.89 1.67
C LEU A 91 12.36 3.23 0.72
N THR A 92 11.18 3.49 1.28
CA THR A 92 10.00 3.90 0.50
C THR A 92 9.62 5.32 0.82
N VAL A 93 9.56 6.15 -0.21
CA VAL A 93 9.16 7.56 -0.09
C VAL A 93 7.64 7.66 -0.19
N TYR A 94 7.01 8.11 0.89
CA TYR A 94 5.57 8.31 0.93
C TYR A 94 5.20 9.67 0.35
N LYS A 95 4.40 9.66 -0.71
CA LYS A 95 3.90 10.87 -1.39
C LYS A 95 2.39 10.95 -1.23
N ARG A 96 1.86 12.16 -1.04
CA ARG A 96 0.42 12.38 -0.94
C ARG A 96 -0.27 11.98 -2.24
N TRP A 97 -1.43 11.32 -2.10
CA TRP A 97 -2.31 11.03 -3.23
C TRP A 97 -3.10 12.29 -3.63
N THR A 98 -2.52 13.10 -4.52
CA THR A 98 -3.21 14.26 -5.12
C THR A 98 -2.86 14.41 -6.59
N LYS A 99 -3.75 15.05 -7.36
CA LYS A 99 -3.54 15.37 -8.78
C LYS A 99 -2.70 16.65 -8.87
N GLY A 100 -1.42 16.52 -9.21
CA GLY A 100 -0.48 17.64 -9.35
C GLY A 100 0.76 17.48 -8.47
N SER A 101 1.13 18.54 -7.75
CA SER A 101 2.25 18.49 -6.80
C SER A 101 1.96 17.44 -5.72
N ARG A 102 2.82 16.43 -5.62
CA ARG A 102 2.69 15.34 -4.64
C ARG A 102 3.65 15.60 -3.49
N PRO A 103 3.27 16.44 -2.50
CA PRO A 103 4.13 16.71 -1.36
C PRO A 103 4.45 15.42 -0.62
N LEU A 104 5.66 15.37 -0.05
CA LEU A 104 6.09 14.27 0.81
C LEU A 104 5.20 14.22 2.04
N LEU A 105 4.77 13.02 2.40
CA LEU A 105 4.11 12.78 3.67
C LEU A 105 5.15 12.75 4.78
N ARG A 106 4.77 13.25 5.94
CA ARG A 106 5.61 13.26 7.14
C ARG A 106 5.09 12.23 8.13
N PHE A 107 5.99 11.56 8.81
CA PHE A 107 5.66 10.62 9.87
C PHE A 107 5.60 11.32 11.22
N SER A 108 6.56 12.19 11.51
CA SER A 108 6.74 12.87 12.78
C SER A 108 6.41 14.36 12.73
N LYS A 109 6.09 14.92 13.90
CA LYS A 109 5.86 16.37 14.06
C LYS A 109 7.14 17.17 13.81
N THR A 110 8.29 16.66 14.27
CA THR A 110 9.60 17.33 14.15
C THR A 110 10.16 17.24 12.74
N GLY A 111 9.88 16.14 12.02
CA GLY A 111 10.48 15.87 10.71
C GLY A 111 11.95 15.48 10.81
N ASP A 112 12.38 14.92 11.94
CA ASP A 112 13.75 14.47 12.13
C ASP A 112 14.08 13.36 11.13
N HIS A 113 15.19 13.52 10.40
CA HIS A 113 15.54 12.61 9.31
C HIS A 113 15.68 11.16 9.76
N ASN A 114 16.24 10.91 10.96
CA ASN A 114 16.41 9.55 11.47
C ASN A 114 15.07 8.90 11.81
N VAL A 115 14.11 9.70 12.32
CA VAL A 115 12.76 9.25 12.62
C VAL A 115 12.00 8.96 11.33
N GLU A 116 12.01 9.89 10.38
CA GLU A 116 11.35 9.72 9.07
C GLU A 116 11.89 8.49 8.33
N GLU A 117 13.21 8.29 8.31
CA GLU A 117 13.84 7.11 7.71
C GLU A 117 13.41 5.81 8.39
N ALA A 118 13.31 5.81 9.73
CA ALA A 118 12.90 4.63 10.49
C ALA A 118 11.46 4.19 10.15
N TYR A 119 10.55 5.13 9.90
CA TYR A 119 9.19 4.81 9.44
C TYR A 119 9.12 4.47 7.94
N ALA A 120 9.98 5.07 7.12
CA ALA A 120 10.02 4.84 5.67
C ALA A 120 10.72 3.53 5.27
N ARG A 121 11.50 2.91 6.16
CA ARG A 121 12.24 1.68 5.89
C ARG A 121 11.32 0.47 5.90
N HIS A 122 11.14 -0.12 4.73
CA HIS A 122 10.46 -1.39 4.53
C HIS A 122 11.46 -2.54 4.54
N PHE A 123 11.00 -3.74 4.86
CA PHE A 123 11.81 -4.95 4.88
C PHE A 123 11.18 -6.01 3.98
N VAL A 124 11.92 -6.49 2.99
CA VAL A 124 11.43 -7.45 1.99
C VAL A 124 12.10 -8.79 2.21
N SER A 125 11.35 -9.89 2.10
CA SER A 125 11.94 -11.22 2.17
C SER A 125 12.65 -11.57 0.85
N PRO A 126 13.95 -11.95 0.88
CA PRO A 126 14.66 -12.36 -0.32
C PRO A 126 14.17 -13.71 -0.88
N ARG A 127 13.40 -14.47 -0.09
CA ARG A 127 13.03 -15.87 -0.38
C ARG A 127 11.87 -16.03 -1.36
N LYS A 128 11.23 -14.94 -1.82
CA LYS A 128 10.14 -15.02 -2.81
C LYS A 128 10.62 -14.62 -4.21
N LYS A 129 11.60 -15.36 -4.77
CA LYS A 129 11.90 -15.34 -6.21
C LYS A 129 10.77 -16.07 -6.95
N GLY A 130 9.69 -15.37 -7.26
CA GLY A 130 8.53 -15.94 -7.96
C GLY A 130 7.36 -15.00 -8.16
N CYS A 131 7.37 -13.82 -7.52
CA CYS A 131 6.47 -12.73 -7.86
C CYS A 131 7.33 -11.62 -8.48
N PRO A 132 7.04 -11.10 -9.68
CA PRO A 132 7.74 -9.94 -10.21
C PRO A 132 7.47 -8.77 -9.25
N PHE A 133 8.44 -8.47 -8.39
CA PHE A 133 8.41 -7.25 -7.59
C PHE A 133 9.29 -6.26 -8.34
N GLU A 134 8.63 -5.48 -9.21
CA GLU A 134 9.25 -4.36 -9.90
C GLU A 134 9.94 -3.47 -8.86
N GLU A 135 11.25 -3.36 -8.98
CA GLU A 135 12.10 -2.48 -8.17
C GLU A 135 11.80 -1.03 -8.61
N GLY A 136 10.64 -0.52 -8.22
CA GLY A 136 10.14 0.77 -8.64
C GLY A 136 8.83 1.06 -7.95
N ALA A 137 8.83 2.03 -7.04
CA ALA A 137 7.66 2.66 -6.40
C ALA A 137 6.45 1.73 -6.19
N ILE A 138 6.30 1.19 -4.97
CA ILE A 138 5.03 0.59 -4.54
C ILE A 138 3.98 1.70 -4.49
N GLU A 139 3.38 2.04 -5.64
CA GLU A 139 2.07 2.67 -5.67
C GLU A 139 1.09 1.60 -5.21
N VAL A 140 0.74 1.62 -3.91
CA VAL A 140 -0.22 0.70 -3.30
C VAL A 140 -1.59 0.97 -3.93
N GLY A 141 -1.88 0.27 -5.03
CA GLY A 141 -3.13 0.32 -5.76
C GLY A 141 -4.16 -0.66 -5.21
N ASN A 142 -5.21 -0.10 -4.62
CA ASN A 142 -6.61 -0.53 -4.52
C ASN A 142 -6.99 -2.03 -4.54
N SER A 143 -7.51 -2.50 -3.40
CA SER A 143 -8.65 -3.42 -3.35
C SER A 143 -9.86 -2.67 -2.77
N ALA A 144 -10.53 -1.87 -3.60
CA ALA A 144 -11.86 -1.37 -3.29
C ALA A 144 -12.87 -2.39 -3.83
N ALA A 145 -13.28 -3.33 -2.97
CA ALA A 145 -14.47 -4.12 -3.17
C ALA A 145 -15.67 -3.16 -3.22
N ILE A 146 -16.31 -3.06 -4.38
CA ILE A 146 -17.59 -2.37 -4.53
C ILE A 146 -18.67 -3.32 -4.00
N LEU A 147 -19.23 -3.00 -2.82
CA LEU A 147 -20.52 -3.52 -2.38
C LEU A 147 -21.64 -2.82 -3.17
N PRO A 148 -22.62 -3.53 -3.72
CA PRO A 148 -23.81 -2.90 -4.28
C PRO A 148 -24.75 -2.46 -3.15
N ALA A 149 -25.05 -1.15 -3.12
CA ALA A 149 -26.09 -0.58 -2.28
C ALA A 149 -27.46 -0.98 -2.82
N GLN A 150 -28.26 -1.64 -1.97
CA GLN A 150 -29.70 -1.75 -2.14
C GLN A 150 -30.35 -0.44 -1.68
N GLY A 151 -31.25 0.11 -2.49
CA GLY A 151 -31.98 1.33 -2.19
C GLY A 151 -33.17 1.49 -3.13
N SER A 152 -34.34 1.11 -2.60
CA SER A 152 -35.66 1.13 -3.20
C SER A 152 -36.05 2.50 -3.78
N SER A 153 -36.69 2.54 -4.95
CA SER A 153 -37.72 3.55 -5.24
C SER A 153 -38.70 3.05 -6.30
N VAL A 154 -39.96 3.04 -5.91
CA VAL A 154 -41.13 2.71 -6.71
C VAL A 154 -41.63 4.01 -7.37
N ARG A 155 -42.15 3.86 -8.60
CA ARG A 155 -43.30 4.56 -9.20
C ARG A 155 -43.10 5.70 -10.22
N ARG A 156 -43.82 5.48 -11.34
CA ARG A 156 -44.56 6.38 -12.26
C ARG A 156 -43.88 6.87 -13.55
N GLU A 157 -44.20 6.12 -14.61
CA GLU A 157 -44.92 6.54 -15.84
C GLU A 157 -44.74 7.97 -16.39
N ALA A 158 -44.33 8.07 -17.66
CA ALA A 158 -45.11 8.72 -18.72
C ALA A 158 -44.56 8.44 -20.16
N LYS A 159 -45.47 7.92 -20.98
CA LYS A 159 -45.63 7.96 -22.46
C LYS A 159 -44.67 8.81 -23.32
N ALA A 160 -44.23 8.20 -24.44
CA ALA A 160 -44.55 8.59 -25.84
C ALA A 160 -43.86 7.59 -26.80
N GLN A 161 -44.56 6.57 -27.31
CA GLN A 161 -45.16 6.54 -28.66
C GLN A 161 -44.22 7.02 -29.78
N GLY A 162 -43.66 6.01 -30.46
CA GLY A 162 -42.80 6.17 -31.62
C GLY A 162 -43.55 6.60 -32.87
N HIS A 163 -42.80 7.25 -33.75
CA HIS A 163 -43.13 7.42 -35.14
C HIS A 163 -41.84 7.41 -35.97
N GLU A 164 -41.98 6.98 -37.21
CA GLU A 164 -41.02 7.11 -38.31
C GLU A 164 -39.78 6.18 -38.32
N SER A 165 -40.00 4.97 -38.85
CA SER A 165 -38.98 4.29 -39.65
C SER A 165 -39.09 4.74 -41.10
N ARG A 166 -38.00 5.24 -41.69
CA ARG A 166 -37.44 4.84 -43.00
C ARG A 166 -36.55 5.94 -43.59
N GLY A 167 -35.30 5.58 -43.87
CA GLY A 167 -34.39 6.42 -44.65
C GLY A 167 -33.04 5.73 -44.84
N LYS A 168 -32.99 4.71 -45.69
CA LYS A 168 -31.73 4.13 -46.21
C LYS A 168 -30.92 5.24 -46.90
N LEU A 169 -29.61 5.29 -46.70
CA LEU A 169 -28.61 5.57 -47.75
C LEU A 169 -27.17 5.29 -47.27
N ARG A 170 -26.50 4.40 -48.00
CA ARG A 170 -25.06 4.43 -48.42
C ARG A 170 -23.92 4.28 -47.39
N LEU A 171 -23.27 3.11 -47.51
CA LEU A 171 -21.82 2.76 -47.53
C LEU A 171 -20.80 3.91 -47.82
N PRO A 172 -19.46 3.73 -47.71
CA PRO A 172 -18.64 2.72 -46.98
C PRO A 172 -17.34 3.28 -46.31
N MET A 173 -16.63 2.38 -45.60
CA MET A 173 -15.15 2.30 -45.44
C MET A 173 -14.31 3.52 -45.00
N ARG A 174 -13.61 3.35 -43.87
CA ARG A 174 -12.15 3.55 -43.66
C ARG A 174 -11.82 3.20 -42.19
N ARG A 175 -11.32 2.00 -41.91
CA ARG A 175 -9.89 1.69 -41.73
C ARG A 175 -9.24 2.57 -40.65
N TRP A 176 -9.01 2.05 -39.45
CA TRP A 176 -7.77 2.32 -38.71
C TRP A 176 -7.33 1.09 -37.91
N ARG A 177 -6.02 0.89 -37.93
CA ARG A 177 -5.30 -0.38 -37.87
C ARG A 177 -4.84 -0.63 -36.44
N LYS A 178 -5.06 -1.85 -35.93
CA LYS A 178 -4.31 -2.41 -34.79
C LYS A 178 -2.82 -2.31 -35.09
N LYS A 179 -2.06 -1.78 -34.13
CA LYS A 179 -0.58 -1.76 -34.14
C LYS A 179 -0.08 -2.35 -32.82
N ARG A 180 0.63 -3.47 -32.93
CA ARG A 180 1.84 -3.92 -32.19
C ARG A 180 1.88 -5.45 -32.24
N ARG A 181 2.74 -6.01 -33.12
CA ARG A 181 4.15 -6.43 -32.87
C ARG A 181 4.18 -7.73 -32.06
N SER A 182 4.39 -8.87 -32.71
CA SER A 182 5.69 -9.50 -33.04
C SER A 182 6.43 -9.99 -31.80
N VAL A 183 6.52 -11.32 -31.61
CA VAL A 183 7.80 -12.03 -31.36
C VAL A 183 7.67 -13.53 -31.65
N ALA A 184 8.71 -14.10 -32.30
CA ALA A 184 9.26 -15.47 -32.21
C ALA A 184 8.38 -16.67 -32.65
N ALA A 185 8.89 -17.76 -33.23
CA ALA A 185 10.26 -18.28 -33.30
C ALA A 185 10.47 -19.15 -34.56
N SER A 186 11.74 -19.24 -34.93
CA SER A 186 12.35 -20.09 -35.95
C SER A 186 12.79 -21.44 -35.35
N MET A 187 12.91 -22.49 -36.19
CA MET A 187 13.60 -23.81 -36.08
C MET A 187 12.68 -24.88 -36.71
N ARG A 188 12.90 -25.46 -37.92
CA ARG A 188 13.98 -26.37 -38.40
C ARG A 188 14.46 -27.29 -37.27
N VAL A 189 14.25 -28.60 -37.34
CA VAL A 189 14.69 -29.57 -38.36
C VAL A 189 13.63 -30.65 -38.57
#